data_AF-A0A2K8P9D4-F1
#
_entry.id   AF-A0A2K8P9D4-F1
#
_cell.length_a   1.000
_cell.length_b   1.000
_cell.length_c   1.000
_cell.angle_alpha   90.00
_cell.angle_beta   90.00
_cell.angle_gamma   90.00
#
_symmetry.space_group_name_H-M   'P 1'
#
loop_
_entity.id
_entity.type
_entity.pdbx_description
1 polymer ?
#
loop_
_entity_poly.entity_id
_entity_poly.type
_entity_poly.pdbx_seq_one_letter_code
_entity_poly.pdbx_strand_id
1 'polypeptide(L)'
;MNRLTLLAVGAAGLTVLSVGPAFAAAPAAAAETVTSCGSSGLQAGLATRVCADVTGTTVEFYGAVGLAGPPSPGSPAPAPKELFTTLSTEVVGTNPPVTQTRSVIFASSAVQVRGTAGIVPCGSTVRATFGVASFPWPAKPVVHEVTIAC
;
A
#
# COMPACT_ATOMS: atom_id res chain seq x y z
N MET A 1 55.32 -1.85 -3.27
CA MET A 1 55.68 -0.48 -3.74
C MET A 1 54.37 0.29 -3.87
N ASN A 2 53.99 1.06 -2.85
CA ASN A 2 54.14 2.54 -2.75
C ASN A 2 53.15 3.27 -3.71
N ARG A 3 52.27 4.23 -3.36
CA ARG A 3 52.05 5.18 -2.24
C ARG A 3 50.55 5.61 -2.31
N LEU A 4 49.76 5.73 -1.23
CA LEU A 4 49.62 6.83 -0.25
C LEU A 4 49.44 8.26 -0.80
N THR A 5 48.24 8.82 -0.62
CA THR A 5 47.92 10.24 -0.31
C THR A 5 46.52 10.27 0.36
N LEU A 6 46.41 10.39 1.70
CA LEU A 6 46.31 11.61 2.55
C LEU A 6 45.01 12.40 2.28
N LEU A 7 44.00 12.37 3.20
CA LEU A 7 43.79 13.22 4.41
C LEU A 7 43.57 14.71 4.04
N ALA A 8 42.70 15.52 4.62
CA ALA A 8 41.89 15.55 5.84
C ALA A 8 40.85 16.71 5.65
N VAL A 9 39.82 16.95 6.48
CA VAL A 9 39.80 17.69 7.78
C VAL A 9 38.28 17.93 8.02
N GLY A 10 37.64 17.56 9.13
CA GLY A 10 37.62 18.23 10.45
C GLY A 10 36.29 19.01 10.61
N ALA A 11 35.66 19.19 11.78
CA ALA A 11 36.00 18.91 13.16
C ALA A 11 34.76 19.07 14.07
N ALA A 12 34.89 18.52 15.29
CA ALA A 12 34.34 19.01 16.56
C ALA A 12 32.84 18.87 16.88
N GLY A 13 32.55 17.94 17.80
CA GLY A 13 31.41 17.99 18.72
C GLY A 13 31.79 17.25 20.00
N LEU A 14 31.80 17.97 21.13
CA LEU A 14 32.44 17.61 22.40
C LEU A 14 31.97 16.30 23.06
N THR A 15 32.93 15.66 23.74
CA THR A 15 32.77 14.55 24.68
C THR A 15 32.01 14.95 25.94
N VAL A 16 30.98 14.18 26.31
CA VAL A 16 30.61 13.95 27.71
C VAL A 16 30.71 12.45 27.97
N LEU A 17 31.75 12.07 28.69
CA LEU A 17 31.94 10.73 29.26
C LEU A 17 30.90 10.53 30.36
N SER A 18 29.81 9.82 30.05
CA SER A 18 29.02 9.12 31.08
C SER A 18 29.27 7.62 30.91
N VAL A 19 29.95 7.04 31.90
CA VAL A 19 30.16 5.59 32.01
C VAL A 19 28.83 4.98 32.44
N GLY A 20 27.94 4.78 31.49
CA GLY A 20 26.79 3.88 31.61
C GLY A 20 27.07 2.58 30.84
N PRO A 21 26.49 1.44 31.23
CA PRO A 21 26.61 0.22 30.43
C PRO A 21 26.08 0.53 29.03
N ALA A 22 26.96 0.41 28.04
CA ALA A 22 26.60 0.49 26.63
C ALA A 22 25.73 -0.73 26.32
N PHE A 23 24.42 -0.58 26.51
CA PHE A 23 23.47 -1.41 25.80
C PHE A 23 23.66 -1.06 24.33
N ALA A 24 24.39 -1.91 23.61
CA ALA A 24 24.29 -1.98 22.17
C ALA A 24 22.80 -2.20 21.89
N ALA A 25 22.10 -1.13 21.49
CA ALA A 25 20.75 -1.26 20.98
C ALA A 25 20.88 -2.21 19.80
N ALA A 26 20.35 -3.42 19.98
CA ALA A 26 20.19 -4.34 18.86
C ALA A 26 19.52 -3.55 17.73
N PRO A 27 19.93 -3.74 16.46
CA PRO A 27 19.24 -3.09 15.36
C PRO A 27 17.75 -3.39 15.54
N ALA A 28 16.94 -2.33 15.65
CA ALA A 28 15.50 -2.49 15.79
C ALA A 28 15.06 -3.43 14.66
N ALA A 29 14.50 -4.58 15.03
CA ALA A 29 14.02 -5.53 14.05
C ALA A 29 13.12 -4.78 13.07
N ALA A 30 13.39 -4.91 11.77
CA ALA A 30 12.55 -4.30 10.76
C ALA A 30 11.12 -4.75 11.03
N ALA A 31 10.20 -3.79 11.22
CA ALA A 31 8.81 -4.11 11.42
C ALA A 31 8.32 -4.91 10.21
N GLU A 32 7.82 -6.12 10.45
CA GLU A 32 7.30 -6.97 9.39
C GLU A 32 6.03 -6.35 8.80
N THR A 33 5.95 -6.34 7.47
CA THR A 33 4.74 -5.91 6.77
C THR A 33 3.80 -7.09 6.61
N VAL A 34 2.61 -6.99 7.19
CA VAL A 34 1.54 -7.98 7.04
C VAL A 34 0.57 -7.48 5.97
N THR A 35 0.46 -8.24 4.87
CA THR A 35 -0.53 -7.96 3.82
C THR A 35 -1.81 -8.75 4.08
N SER A 36 -2.94 -8.05 4.14
CA SER A 36 -4.28 -8.63 4.18
C SER A 36 -5.08 -8.19 2.97
N CYS A 37 -5.82 -9.09 2.35
CA CYS A 37 -6.68 -8.75 1.21
C CYS A 37 -8.13 -9.16 1.48
N GLY A 38 -9.05 -8.29 1.11
CA GLY A 38 -10.48 -8.58 1.11
C GLY A 38 -10.89 -9.52 0.00
N SER A 39 -12.17 -9.87 0.00
CA SER A 39 -12.78 -10.67 -1.06
C SER A 39 -12.64 -9.97 -2.41
N SER A 40 -12.37 -10.75 -3.45
CA SER A 40 -12.40 -10.22 -4.82
C SER A 40 -13.84 -10.14 -5.34
N GLY A 41 -14.14 -9.08 -6.09
CA GLY A 41 -15.40 -8.89 -6.79
C GLY A 41 -15.18 -8.62 -8.28
N LEU A 42 -16.22 -8.82 -9.08
CA LEU A 42 -16.18 -8.48 -10.51
C LEU A 42 -16.71 -7.07 -10.72
N GLN A 43 -15.88 -6.20 -11.30
CA GLN A 43 -16.25 -4.84 -11.67
C GLN A 43 -15.79 -4.56 -13.10
N ALA A 44 -16.72 -4.12 -13.96
CA ALA A 44 -16.47 -3.91 -15.39
C ALA A 44 -15.82 -5.11 -16.13
N GLY A 45 -16.09 -6.34 -15.66
CA GLY A 45 -15.51 -7.58 -16.22
C GLY A 45 -14.08 -7.90 -15.77
N LEU A 46 -13.57 -7.16 -14.78
CA LEU A 46 -12.23 -7.34 -14.20
C LEU A 46 -12.37 -7.84 -12.75
N ALA A 47 -11.41 -8.66 -12.31
CA ALA A 47 -11.28 -9.03 -10.92
C ALA A 47 -10.71 -7.83 -10.16
N THR A 48 -11.46 -7.35 -9.18
CA THR A 48 -11.05 -6.26 -8.30
C THR A 48 -11.00 -6.75 -6.87
N ARG A 49 -10.06 -6.24 -6.08
CA ARG A 49 -9.97 -6.49 -4.63
C ARG A 49 -9.31 -5.31 -3.95
N VAL A 50 -9.48 -5.21 -2.64
CA VAL A 50 -8.74 -4.25 -1.79
C VAL A 50 -7.79 -5.04 -0.92
N CYS A 51 -6.57 -4.54 -0.78
CA CYS A 51 -5.59 -5.07 0.13
C CYS A 51 -5.07 -3.96 1.03
N ALA A 52 -4.55 -4.34 2.20
CA ALA A 52 -3.91 -3.49 3.16
C ALA A 52 -2.53 -4.07 3.46
N ASP A 53 -1.51 -3.21 3.40
CA ASP A 53 -0.18 -3.49 3.93
C ASP A 53 -0.09 -2.80 5.29
N VAL A 54 0.14 -3.59 6.36
CA VAL A 54 0.26 -3.08 7.73
C VAL A 54 1.69 -3.29 8.23
N THR A 55 2.35 -2.21 8.60
CA THR A 55 3.71 -2.21 9.15
C THR A 55 3.70 -1.49 10.49
N GLY A 56 3.67 -2.25 11.59
CA GLY A 56 3.44 -1.69 12.93
C GLY A 56 2.08 -0.97 13.00
N THR A 57 2.09 0.33 13.25
CA THR A 57 0.89 1.19 13.28
C THR A 57 0.59 1.89 11.95
N THR A 58 1.43 1.68 10.92
CA THR A 58 1.25 2.28 9.61
C THR A 58 0.44 1.34 8.72
N VAL A 59 -0.58 1.88 8.06
CA VAL A 59 -1.47 1.13 7.18
C VAL A 59 -1.52 1.80 5.82
N GLU A 60 -1.31 1.05 4.76
CA GLU A 60 -1.52 1.48 3.38
C GLU A 60 -2.54 0.57 2.70
N PHE A 61 -3.65 1.14 2.26
CA PHE A 61 -4.61 0.41 1.42
C PHE A 61 -4.31 0.61 -0.05
N TYR A 62 -4.51 -0.44 -0.83
CA TYR A 62 -4.48 -0.36 -2.28
C TYR A 62 -5.56 -1.22 -2.92
N GLY A 63 -6.12 -0.70 -4.01
CA GLY A 63 -6.97 -1.48 -4.91
C GLY A 63 -6.13 -2.24 -5.91
N ALA A 64 -6.45 -3.50 -6.15
CA ALA A 64 -5.84 -4.30 -7.21
C ALA A 64 -6.90 -4.67 -8.25
N VAL A 65 -6.56 -4.48 -9.52
CA VAL A 65 -7.39 -4.82 -10.68
C VAL A 65 -6.63 -5.80 -11.56
N GLY A 66 -7.27 -6.88 -11.96
CA GLY A 66 -6.70 -7.91 -12.81
C GLY A 66 -7.74 -8.54 -13.73
N LEU A 67 -7.28 -9.45 -14.58
CA LEU A 67 -8.18 -10.27 -15.39
C LEU A 67 -9.00 -11.19 -14.46
N ALA A 68 -10.29 -11.34 -14.76
CA ALA A 68 -11.21 -12.21 -14.03
C ALA A 68 -10.96 -13.72 -14.27
N GLY A 69 -9.97 -14.07 -15.09
CA GLY A 69 -9.59 -15.43 -15.43
C GLY A 69 -8.46 -15.42 -16.46
N PRO A 70 -7.89 -16.60 -16.78
CA PRO A 70 -6.88 -16.72 -17.84
C PRO A 70 -7.50 -16.33 -19.18
N PRO A 71 -6.76 -15.62 -20.05
CA PRO A 71 -7.22 -15.37 -21.42
C PRO A 71 -7.34 -16.71 -22.17
N SER A 72 -8.40 -16.86 -22.95
CA SER A 72 -8.60 -18.06 -23.78
C SER A 72 -7.44 -18.22 -24.78
N PRO A 73 -6.87 -19.45 -24.93
CA PRO A 73 -5.82 -19.70 -25.90
C PRO A 73 -6.25 -19.29 -27.32
N GLY A 74 -5.37 -18.57 -28.04
CA GLY A 74 -5.64 -18.12 -29.42
C GLY A 74 -6.56 -16.90 -29.54
N SER A 75 -7.09 -16.35 -28.43
CA SER A 75 -7.82 -15.09 -28.47
C SER A 75 -6.88 -13.89 -28.58
N PRO A 76 -7.25 -12.81 -29.29
CA PRO A 76 -6.48 -11.59 -29.30
C PRO A 76 -6.35 -11.02 -27.88
N ALA A 77 -5.24 -10.33 -27.62
CA ALA A 77 -5.03 -9.67 -26.33
C ALA A 77 -6.20 -8.73 -26.00
N PRO A 78 -6.64 -8.65 -24.73
CA PRO A 78 -7.65 -7.69 -24.33
C PRO A 78 -7.25 -6.28 -24.76
N ALA A 79 -8.18 -5.57 -25.41
CA ALA A 79 -7.96 -4.18 -25.76
C ALA A 79 -7.80 -3.34 -24.49
N PRO A 80 -6.90 -2.34 -24.47
CA PRO A 80 -6.79 -1.42 -23.35
C PRO A 80 -8.13 -0.75 -23.03
N LYS A 81 -8.44 -0.62 -21.75
CA LYS A 81 -9.64 0.01 -21.22
C LYS A 81 -9.26 1.10 -20.24
N GLU A 82 -9.90 2.25 -20.38
CA GLU A 82 -9.84 3.27 -19.34
C GLU A 82 -10.77 2.87 -18.19
N LEU A 83 -10.22 2.93 -16.98
CA LEU A 83 -10.91 2.63 -15.73
C LEU A 83 -10.92 3.88 -14.86
N PHE A 84 -12.10 4.24 -14.35
CA PHE A 84 -12.27 5.23 -13.30
C PHE A 84 -12.25 4.51 -11.96
N THR A 85 -11.21 4.74 -11.17
CA THR A 85 -11.02 4.08 -9.88
C THR A 85 -11.27 5.05 -8.75
N THR A 86 -11.91 4.57 -7.69
CA THR A 86 -12.18 5.33 -6.46
C THR A 86 -11.78 4.47 -5.28
N LEU A 87 -10.77 4.91 -4.54
CA LEU A 87 -10.35 4.31 -3.28
C LEU A 87 -10.72 5.25 -2.14
N SER A 88 -11.53 4.78 -1.20
CA SER A 88 -11.87 5.50 0.01
C SER A 88 -11.39 4.74 1.23
N THR A 89 -10.83 5.44 2.20
CA THR A 89 -10.31 4.86 3.44
C THR A 89 -10.81 5.67 4.63
N GLU A 90 -11.26 5.00 5.68
CA GLU A 90 -11.73 5.64 6.91
C GLU A 90 -11.34 4.82 8.14
N VAL A 91 -11.05 5.51 9.24
CA VAL A 91 -11.02 4.88 10.57
C VAL A 91 -12.44 4.89 11.10
N VAL A 92 -13.01 3.69 11.27
CA VAL A 92 -14.43 3.51 11.59
C VAL A 92 -14.77 4.27 12.87
N GLY A 93 -15.77 5.15 12.81
CA GLY A 93 -16.26 5.92 13.95
C GLY A 93 -15.43 7.14 14.35
N THR A 94 -14.39 7.51 13.59
CA THR A 94 -13.54 8.67 13.92
C THR A 94 -13.73 9.86 12.98
N ASN A 95 -13.34 9.70 11.70
CA ASN A 95 -13.27 10.78 10.72
C ASN A 95 -14.01 10.40 9.44
N PRO A 96 -14.45 11.38 8.63
CA PRO A 96 -15.02 11.08 7.32
C PRO A 96 -14.00 10.36 6.41
N PRO A 97 -14.47 9.53 5.45
CA PRO A 97 -13.58 8.84 4.53
C PRO A 97 -12.73 9.78 3.70
N VAL A 98 -11.43 9.50 3.66
CA VAL A 98 -10.50 10.10 2.71
C VAL A 98 -10.66 9.36 1.39
N THR A 99 -11.07 10.08 0.34
CA THR A 99 -11.35 9.50 -0.98
C THR A 99 -10.35 9.97 -2.01
N GLN A 100 -9.87 9.04 -2.85
CA GLN A 100 -8.99 9.28 -3.97
C GLN A 100 -9.61 8.70 -5.24
N THR A 101 -9.74 9.53 -6.26
CA THR A 101 -10.22 9.11 -7.58
C THR A 101 -9.07 9.21 -8.58
N ARG A 102 -8.87 8.18 -9.38
CA ARG A 102 -7.83 8.13 -10.43
C ARG A 102 -8.34 7.43 -11.67
N SER A 103 -7.98 7.96 -12.85
CA SER A 103 -8.13 7.23 -14.11
C SER A 103 -6.87 6.38 -14.36
N VAL A 104 -7.06 5.11 -14.69
CA VAL A 104 -5.97 4.20 -15.05
C VAL A 104 -6.29 3.46 -16.33
N ILE A 105 -5.27 3.20 -17.15
CA ILE A 105 -5.42 2.38 -18.36
C ILE A 105 -5.07 0.94 -17.99
N PHE A 106 -6.04 0.05 -18.12
CA PHE A 106 -5.85 -1.39 -17.97
C PHE A 106 -5.67 -2.03 -19.33
N ALA A 107 -4.54 -2.67 -19.59
CA ALA A 107 -4.31 -3.42 -20.83
C ALA A 107 -4.45 -4.93 -20.60
N SER A 108 -3.42 -5.54 -20.01
CA SER A 108 -3.36 -6.99 -19.77
C SER A 108 -2.66 -7.37 -18.46
N SER A 109 -1.96 -6.43 -17.83
CA SER A 109 -1.28 -6.62 -16.55
C SER A 109 -2.13 -6.13 -15.39
N ALA A 110 -1.90 -6.72 -14.22
CA ALA A 110 -2.54 -6.26 -13.00
C ALA A 110 -2.13 -4.81 -12.68
N VAL A 111 -3.12 -3.98 -12.34
CA VAL A 111 -2.93 -2.59 -11.96
C VAL A 111 -3.18 -2.46 -10.46
N GLN A 112 -2.31 -1.74 -9.77
CA GLN A 112 -2.48 -1.38 -8.37
C GLN A 112 -2.73 0.12 -8.25
N VAL A 113 -3.77 0.50 -7.51
CA VAL A 113 -4.08 1.88 -7.16
C VAL A 113 -3.81 2.03 -5.67
N ARG A 114 -2.62 2.57 -5.36
CA ARG A 114 -2.19 2.80 -3.98
C ARG A 114 -2.82 4.05 -3.41
N GLY A 115 -3.35 3.92 -2.19
CA GLY A 115 -3.84 5.01 -1.38
C GLY A 115 -2.71 5.73 -0.65
N THR A 116 -3.08 6.55 0.32
CA THR A 116 -2.12 7.19 1.22
C THR A 116 -1.88 6.30 2.42
N ALA A 117 -0.61 6.06 2.76
CA ALA A 117 -0.25 5.41 4.01
C ALA A 117 -0.53 6.34 5.20
N GLY A 118 -1.10 5.80 6.27
CA GLY A 118 -1.45 6.57 7.47
C GLY A 118 -1.08 5.84 8.75
N ILE A 119 -0.79 6.61 9.80
CA ILE A 119 -0.62 6.08 11.15
C ILE A 119 -2.00 5.96 11.79
N VAL A 120 -2.30 4.79 12.33
CA VAL A 120 -3.60 4.48 12.92
C VAL A 120 -3.40 4.03 14.37
N PRO A 121 -4.23 4.51 15.33
CA PRO A 121 -4.14 4.06 16.71
C PRO A 121 -4.41 2.56 16.85
N CYS A 122 -3.70 1.93 17.79
CA CYS A 122 -3.89 0.53 18.14
C CYS A 122 -5.34 0.21 18.53
N GLY A 123 -5.83 -0.96 18.11
CA GLY A 123 -7.21 -1.39 18.33
C GLY A 123 -8.26 -0.71 17.44
N SER A 124 -7.85 0.26 16.61
CA SER A 124 -8.76 0.86 15.64
C SER A 124 -9.01 -0.09 14.47
N THR A 125 -10.21 0.01 13.89
CA THR A 125 -10.57 -0.68 12.65
C THR A 125 -10.59 0.35 11.51
N VAL A 126 -9.81 0.07 10.47
CA VAL A 126 -9.78 0.88 9.26
C VAL A 126 -10.56 0.16 8.19
N ARG A 127 -11.53 0.83 7.59
CA ARG A 127 -12.29 0.35 6.45
C ARG A 127 -11.79 1.02 5.18
N ALA A 128 -11.59 0.22 4.13
CA ALA A 128 -11.32 0.70 2.80
C ALA A 128 -12.35 0.17 1.81
N THR A 129 -12.74 1.01 0.86
CA THR A 129 -13.63 0.66 -0.24
C THR A 129 -12.97 1.00 -1.56
N PHE A 130 -12.99 0.09 -2.52
CA PHE A 130 -12.43 0.31 -3.85
C PHE A 130 -13.46 0.01 -4.94
N GLY A 131 -13.80 1.05 -5.69
CA GLY A 131 -14.66 0.98 -6.86
C GLY A 131 -13.88 1.18 -8.15
N VAL A 132 -14.29 0.47 -9.18
CA VAL A 132 -13.78 0.54 -10.55
C VAL A 132 -14.98 0.62 -11.46
N ALA A 133 -15.06 1.72 -12.21
CA ALA A 133 -16.03 1.96 -13.26
C ALA A 133 -15.34 1.98 -14.62
N SER A 134 -16.07 1.59 -15.66
CA SER A 134 -15.63 1.75 -17.05
C SER A 134 -16.88 1.83 -17.90
N PHE A 135 -17.01 2.84 -18.75
CA PHE A 135 -18.24 3.07 -19.51
C PHE A 135 -18.65 1.81 -20.31
N PRO A 136 -19.92 1.35 -20.25
CA PRO A 136 -21.09 1.92 -19.56
C PRO A 136 -21.35 1.38 -18.13
N TRP A 137 -20.43 0.61 -17.56
CA TRP A 137 -20.59 -0.08 -16.27
C TRP A 137 -20.26 0.85 -15.08
N PRO A 138 -21.20 1.06 -14.14
CA PRO A 138 -20.93 1.82 -12.91
C PRO A 138 -20.04 1.02 -11.94
N ALA A 139 -19.41 1.72 -11.01
CA ALA A 139 -18.61 1.09 -9.97
C ALA A 139 -19.50 0.30 -8.99
N LYS A 140 -19.07 -0.91 -8.61
CA LYS A 140 -19.67 -1.72 -7.54
C LYS A 140 -18.62 -2.01 -6.46
N PRO A 141 -18.34 -1.05 -5.55
CA PRO A 141 -17.16 -1.09 -4.70
C PRO A 141 -17.03 -2.37 -3.88
N VAL A 142 -15.81 -2.90 -3.81
CA VAL A 142 -15.43 -3.96 -2.87
C VAL A 142 -14.94 -3.31 -1.58
N VAL A 143 -15.12 -4.00 -0.45
CA VAL A 143 -14.80 -3.48 0.88
C VAL A 143 -13.81 -4.42 1.56
N HIS A 144 -12.86 -3.84 2.30
CA HIS A 144 -11.98 -4.57 3.20
C HIS A 144 -11.81 -3.78 4.50
N GLU A 145 -11.88 -4.47 5.62
CA GLU A 145 -11.65 -3.90 6.95
C GLU A 145 -10.45 -4.61 7.59
N VAL A 146 -9.61 -3.84 8.28
CA VAL A 146 -8.47 -4.36 9.01
C VAL A 146 -8.44 -3.70 10.39
N THR A 147 -8.35 -4.53 11.43
CA THR A 147 -8.13 -4.08 12.80
C THR A 147 -6.63 -4.08 13.10
N ILE A 148 -6.12 -2.96 13.62
CA ILE A 148 -4.70 -2.80 13.87
C ILE A 148 -4.33 -3.41 15.21
N ALA A 149 -3.66 -4.57 15.14
CA ALA A 149 -3.09 -5.22 16.30
C ALA A 149 -1.76 -4.57 16.68
N CYS A 150 -1.69 -4.15 17.94
CA CYS A 150 -0.49 -3.82 18.68
C CYS A 150 -0.64 -4.55 20.03
#